data_AF-A0A8X6FIP2-F1
#
_entry.id   AF-A0A8X6FIP2-F1
#
_cell.length_a   1.000
_cell.length_b   1.000
_cell.length_c   1.000
_cell.angle_alpha   90.00
_cell.angle_beta   90.00
_cell.angle_gamma   90.00
#
_symmetry.space_group_name_H-M   'P 1'
#
loop_
_entity.id
_entity.type
_entity.pdbx_description
1 polymer ?
#
loop_
_entity_poly.entity_id
_entity_poly.type
_entity_poly.pdbx_seq_one_letter_code
_entity_poly.pdbx_strand_id
1 'polypeptide(L)'
;MRKSLLIADGRPMGNPQDLDIIATKRLIEQGSSIKCTFLNTRKSEQRYKVLKFDSNGTATGYCSNIIERYEKRPTEHPNYDFDNMCLLEFAMLFEPHYEKSNQEPEKCVDIYEPESQTRQRLITLTDNSKIVIRNVPAVVCVPYFVASSDPENYYYSLLLQYVPFRNESELIVDYDTARDSFLVKESDLRATNARLEIFRERDRQLENALNKIHALKS
;
A
#
# COMPACT_ATOMS: atom_id res chain seq x y z
N MET A 1 -3.78 -25.27 -7.01
CA MET A 1 -3.06 -24.56 -5.92
C MET A 1 -1.97 -23.68 -6.53
N ARG A 2 -2.16 -22.35 -6.60
CA ARG A 2 -1.13 -21.42 -7.12
C ARG A 2 -0.15 -21.10 -5.99
N LYS A 3 1.05 -21.67 -6.05
CA LYS A 3 2.15 -21.32 -5.15
C LYS A 3 2.65 -19.93 -5.57
N SER A 4 2.85 -19.03 -4.61
CA SER A 4 3.50 -17.74 -4.84
C SER A 4 4.70 -17.65 -3.91
N LEU A 5 5.84 -17.21 -4.45
CA LEU A 5 7.09 -17.07 -3.72
C LEU A 5 7.50 -15.59 -3.77
N LEU A 6 7.72 -15.01 -2.60
CA LEU A 6 8.20 -13.65 -2.46
C LEU A 6 9.73 -13.70 -2.57
N ILE A 7 10.30 -13.10 -3.61
CA ILE A 7 11.76 -13.05 -3.79
C ILE A 7 12.20 -11.60 -3.59
N ALA A 8 13.10 -11.39 -2.62
CA ALA A 8 13.81 -10.13 -2.45
C ALA A 8 15.00 -10.12 -3.41
N ASP A 9 15.05 -9.14 -4.31
CA ASP A 9 16.17 -8.99 -5.22
C ASP A 9 17.37 -8.37 -4.48
N GLY A 10 18.42 -9.16 -4.27
CA GLY A 10 19.79 -8.66 -4.17
C GLY A 10 20.29 -7.95 -2.91
N ARG A 11 19.78 -8.19 -1.69
CA ARG A 11 20.45 -7.69 -0.46
C ARG A 11 20.81 -8.80 0.54
N PRO A 12 21.98 -8.70 1.22
CA PRO A 12 22.33 -9.61 2.31
C PRO A 12 21.28 -9.51 3.43
N MET A 13 20.89 -10.66 3.95
CA MET A 13 19.95 -10.80 5.06
C MET A 13 20.41 -9.95 6.26
N GLY A 14 19.63 -8.91 6.59
CA GLY A 14 19.77 -8.19 7.86
C GLY A 14 19.40 -9.08 9.04
N ASN A 15 19.91 -8.72 10.22
CA ASN A 15 19.86 -9.48 11.46
C ASN A 15 18.42 -9.95 11.83
N PRO A 16 18.19 -11.25 12.13
CA PRO A 16 16.88 -11.79 12.49
C PRO A 16 16.18 -11.17 13.72
N GLN A 17 16.85 -10.29 14.47
CA GLN A 17 16.27 -9.57 15.62
C GLN A 17 15.37 -8.39 15.22
N ASP A 18 15.35 -7.98 13.95
CA ASP A 18 14.54 -6.85 13.44
C ASP A 18 13.15 -7.26 12.90
N LEU A 19 12.66 -8.47 13.23
CA LEU A 19 11.47 -9.12 12.67
C LEU A 19 10.15 -8.89 13.43
N ASP A 20 10.00 -7.76 14.13
CA ASP A 20 8.80 -7.49 14.96
C ASP A 20 7.59 -6.92 14.16
N ILE A 21 7.79 -6.52 12.91
CA ILE A 21 6.70 -5.98 12.06
C ILE A 21 5.71 -7.08 11.66
N ILE A 22 6.18 -8.30 11.42
CA ILE A 22 5.32 -9.44 11.06
C ILE A 22 4.50 -9.91 12.27
N ALA A 23 5.09 -9.90 13.47
CA ALA A 23 4.41 -10.22 14.72
C ALA A 23 3.36 -9.15 15.08
N THR A 24 3.72 -7.87 14.96
CA THR A 24 2.78 -6.74 15.17
C THR A 24 1.63 -6.78 14.17
N LYS A 25 1.90 -7.08 12.89
CA LYS A 25 0.87 -7.28 11.88
C LYS A 25 -0.07 -8.44 12.24
N ARG A 26 0.48 -9.58 12.68
CA ARG A 26 -0.32 -10.72 13.15
C ARG A 26 -1.19 -10.38 14.37
N LEU A 27 -0.67 -9.59 15.33
CA LEU A 27 -1.42 -9.16 16.51
C LEU A 27 -2.60 -8.22 16.15
N ILE A 28 -2.40 -7.31 15.20
CA ILE A 28 -3.48 -6.45 14.68
C ILE A 28 -4.52 -7.30 13.93
N GLU A 29 -4.08 -8.25 13.10
CA GLU A 29 -4.95 -9.17 12.36
C GLU A 29 -5.71 -10.15 13.27
N GLN A 30 -5.15 -10.51 14.43
CA GLN A 30 -5.77 -11.42 15.40
C GLN A 30 -6.75 -10.73 16.36
N GLY A 31 -6.59 -9.41 16.58
CA GLY A 31 -7.44 -8.63 17.50
C GLY A 31 -8.46 -7.71 16.82
N SER A 32 -8.42 -7.56 15.50
CA SER A 32 -9.28 -6.64 14.74
C SER A 32 -9.88 -7.31 13.51
N SER A 33 -11.17 -7.07 13.27
CA SER A 33 -11.84 -7.47 12.02
C SER A 33 -11.44 -6.59 10.82
N ILE A 34 -10.61 -5.56 11.04
CA ILE A 34 -10.17 -4.64 10.00
C ILE A 34 -8.97 -5.22 9.24
N LYS A 35 -9.11 -5.37 7.93
CA LYS A 35 -8.01 -5.78 7.04
C LYS A 35 -6.86 -4.77 7.09
N CYS A 36 -5.60 -5.21 7.24
CA CYS A 36 -4.40 -4.39 6.96
C CYS A 36 -3.88 -4.70 5.55
N THR A 37 -3.59 -3.66 4.77
CA THR A 37 -2.91 -3.74 3.47
C THR A 37 -1.52 -3.13 3.61
N PHE A 38 -0.48 -3.88 3.23
CA PHE A 38 0.87 -3.34 3.19
C PHE A 38 1.11 -2.61 1.87
N LEU A 39 1.39 -1.31 1.94
CA LEU A 39 1.73 -0.47 0.79
C LEU A 39 3.25 -0.27 0.79
N ASN A 40 3.96 -0.93 -0.13
CA ASN A 40 5.42 -0.86 -0.19
C ASN A 40 5.89 0.45 -0.83
N THR A 41 6.04 1.49 -0.02
CA THR A 41 6.40 2.86 -0.47
C THR A 41 7.89 3.08 -0.74
N ARG A 42 8.66 2.00 -0.85
CA ARG A 42 10.03 2.06 -1.39
C ARG A 42 10.02 2.53 -2.84
N LYS A 43 11.17 3.02 -3.32
CA LYS A 43 11.39 3.31 -4.75
C LYS A 43 11.09 2.08 -5.61
N SER A 44 10.62 2.29 -6.85
CA SER A 44 10.16 1.23 -7.75
C SER A 44 11.11 0.03 -7.85
N GLU A 45 12.41 0.30 -7.94
CA GLU A 45 13.52 -0.64 -8.09
C GLU A 45 13.85 -1.41 -6.81
N GLN A 46 13.31 -0.98 -5.67
CA GLN A 46 13.52 -1.59 -4.36
C GLN A 46 12.28 -2.37 -3.87
N ARG A 47 11.19 -2.41 -4.66
CA ARG A 47 9.97 -3.11 -4.27
C ARG A 47 10.06 -4.60 -4.54
N TYR A 48 9.59 -5.39 -3.57
CA TYR A 48 9.37 -6.83 -3.75
C TYR A 48 8.36 -7.09 -4.87
N LYS A 49 8.67 -8.05 -5.74
CA LYS A 49 7.75 -8.54 -6.76
C LYS A 49 7.33 -9.97 -6.42
N VAL A 50 6.05 -10.27 -6.62
CA VAL A 50 5.51 -11.60 -6.37
C VAL A 50 5.49 -12.36 -7.68
N LEU A 51 6.17 -13.51 -7.76
CA LEU A 51 6.15 -14.35 -8.95
C LEU A 51 4.80 -15.03 -9.12
N LYS A 52 4.34 -15.06 -10.37
CA LYS A 52 3.15 -15.77 -10.82
C LYS A 52 3.58 -17.11 -11.43
N PHE A 53 3.00 -18.19 -10.95
CA PHE A 53 3.23 -19.53 -11.46
C PHE A 53 1.98 -20.06 -12.18
N ASP A 54 2.18 -20.82 -13.25
CA ASP A 54 1.11 -21.59 -13.90
C ASP A 54 0.80 -22.89 -13.15
N SER A 55 -0.10 -23.71 -13.70
CA SER A 55 -0.46 -25.02 -13.14
C SER A 55 0.71 -26.01 -13.13
N ASN A 56 1.70 -25.81 -13.98
CA ASN A 56 2.87 -26.68 -14.13
C ASN A 56 4.02 -26.25 -13.20
N GLY A 57 3.84 -25.16 -12.45
CA GLY A 57 4.88 -24.61 -11.58
C GLY A 57 5.93 -23.78 -12.31
N THR A 58 5.66 -23.36 -13.55
CA THR A 58 6.55 -22.48 -14.33
C THR A 58 6.23 -21.03 -14.05
N ALA A 59 7.27 -20.21 -13.83
CA ALA A 59 7.10 -18.78 -13.65
C ALA A 59 6.63 -18.13 -14.96
N THR A 60 5.49 -17.45 -14.92
CA THR A 60 4.85 -16.78 -16.08
C THR A 60 4.94 -15.27 -16.03
N GLY A 61 5.50 -14.70 -14.96
CA GLY A 61 5.66 -13.27 -14.77
C GLY A 61 5.48 -12.85 -13.32
N TYR A 62 5.08 -11.60 -13.11
CA TYR A 62 4.81 -11.04 -11.78
C TYR A 62 3.32 -10.77 -11.58
N CYS A 63 2.87 -10.88 -10.33
CA CYS A 63 1.54 -10.43 -9.92
C CYS A 63 1.51 -8.91 -9.84
N SER A 64 0.49 -8.28 -10.44
CA SER A 64 0.31 -6.84 -10.32
C SER A 64 -0.04 -6.42 -8.89
N ASN A 65 0.71 -5.45 -8.40
CA ASN A 65 0.54 -4.86 -7.08
C ASN A 65 -0.51 -3.73 -7.07
N ILE A 66 -0.80 -3.17 -5.90
CA ILE A 66 -1.81 -2.11 -5.74
C ILE A 66 -1.41 -0.79 -6.42
N ILE A 67 -0.11 -0.50 -6.52
CA ILE A 67 0.43 0.71 -7.14
C ILE A 67 0.25 0.65 -8.66
N GLU A 68 0.61 -0.47 -9.29
CA GLU A 68 0.37 -0.70 -10.72
C GLU A 68 -1.12 -0.61 -11.08
N ARG A 69 -1.99 -1.04 -10.17
CA ARG A 69 -3.45 -0.93 -10.33
C ARG A 69 -3.93 0.50 -10.17
N TYR A 70 -3.33 1.25 -9.25
CA TYR A 70 -3.62 2.66 -9.05
C TYR A 70 -3.29 3.46 -10.31
N GLU A 71 -2.17 3.22 -10.98
CA GLU A 71 -1.83 3.88 -12.26
C GLU A 71 -2.85 3.58 -13.38
N LYS A 72 -3.54 2.44 -13.30
CA LYS A 72 -4.53 1.97 -14.27
C LYS A 72 -5.98 2.29 -13.90
N ARG A 73 -6.20 3.13 -12.88
CA ARG A 73 -7.55 3.54 -12.49
C ARG A 73 -8.25 4.31 -13.63
N PRO A 74 -9.59 4.24 -13.75
CA PRO A 74 -10.32 5.04 -14.73
C PRO A 74 -10.06 6.54 -14.60
N THR A 75 -10.19 7.28 -15.71
CA THR A 75 -10.18 8.76 -15.69
C THR A 75 -11.47 9.29 -15.06
N GLU A 76 -12.60 8.70 -15.41
CA GLU A 76 -13.91 9.10 -14.92
C GLU A 76 -14.61 7.93 -14.25
N HIS A 77 -15.27 8.20 -13.12
CA HIS A 77 -16.12 7.23 -12.45
C HIS A 77 -17.25 7.94 -11.67
N PRO A 78 -18.50 7.45 -11.72
CA PRO A 78 -19.66 8.16 -11.15
C PRO A 78 -19.56 8.39 -9.63
N ASN A 79 -18.86 7.51 -8.92
CA ASN A 79 -18.80 7.52 -7.45
C ASN A 79 -17.41 7.87 -6.88
N TYR A 80 -16.37 8.00 -7.73
CA TYR A 80 -15.00 8.19 -7.27
C TYR A 80 -14.26 9.17 -8.16
N ASP A 81 -13.71 10.21 -7.55
CA ASP A 81 -12.76 11.10 -8.21
C ASP A 81 -11.36 10.49 -8.15
N PHE A 82 -11.02 9.71 -9.18
CA PHE A 82 -9.72 9.05 -9.24
C PHE A 82 -8.56 10.01 -9.52
N ASP A 83 -8.80 11.17 -10.12
CA ASP A 83 -7.72 12.12 -10.43
C ASP A 83 -7.21 12.80 -9.16
N ASN A 84 -8.11 13.10 -8.21
CA ASN A 84 -7.74 13.71 -6.94
C ASN A 84 -7.52 12.70 -5.79
N MET A 85 -7.82 11.42 -6.00
CA MET A 85 -7.60 10.38 -5.00
C MET A 85 -6.12 9.98 -4.91
N CYS A 86 -5.53 10.09 -3.72
CA CYS A 86 -4.16 9.63 -3.46
C CYS A 86 -4.04 8.10 -3.35
N LEU A 87 -2.84 7.57 -3.51
CA LEU A 87 -2.56 6.12 -3.45
C LEU A 87 -2.93 5.51 -2.09
N LEU A 88 -2.68 6.23 -0.99
CA LEU A 88 -3.03 5.77 0.36
C LEU A 88 -4.53 5.49 0.45
N GLU A 89 -5.36 6.44 0.02
CA GLU A 89 -6.81 6.30 0.02
C GLU A 89 -7.28 5.18 -0.90
N PHE A 90 -6.71 5.09 -2.10
CA PHE A 90 -7.02 4.00 -3.02
C PHE A 90 -6.70 2.63 -2.39
N ALA A 91 -5.56 2.50 -1.73
CA ALA A 91 -5.15 1.26 -1.05
C ALA A 91 -6.04 0.94 0.17
N MET A 92 -6.64 1.94 0.84
CA MET A 92 -7.64 1.75 1.89
C MET A 92 -8.97 1.24 1.31
N LEU A 93 -9.44 1.82 0.20
CA LEU A 93 -10.79 1.59 -0.33
C LEU A 93 -10.89 0.39 -1.27
N PHE A 94 -9.83 0.03 -2.00
CA PHE A 94 -9.89 -1.00 -3.04
C PHE A 94 -8.91 -2.16 -2.85
N GLU A 95 -9.37 -3.39 -3.13
CA GLU A 95 -8.52 -4.58 -3.18
C GLU A 95 -8.48 -5.21 -4.58
N PRO A 96 -7.37 -5.86 -4.98
CA PRO A 96 -7.30 -6.59 -6.23
C PRO A 96 -8.41 -7.64 -6.36
N HIS A 97 -9.09 -7.69 -7.50
CA HIS A 97 -9.95 -8.83 -7.83
C HIS A 97 -9.09 -9.96 -8.40
N TYR A 98 -9.01 -11.08 -7.68
CA TYR A 98 -8.47 -12.32 -8.21
C TYR A 98 -9.64 -13.24 -8.59
N GLU A 99 -9.76 -13.60 -9.86
CA GLU A 99 -10.73 -14.60 -10.29
C GLU A 99 -10.46 -15.91 -9.53
N LYS A 100 -11.43 -16.35 -8.74
CA LYS A 100 -11.39 -17.67 -8.13
C LYS A 100 -11.47 -18.68 -9.27
N SER A 101 -10.43 -19.49 -9.47
CA SER A 101 -10.58 -20.70 -10.28
C SER A 101 -11.68 -21.55 -9.65
N ASN A 102 -12.59 -22.11 -10.46
CA ASN A 102 -13.73 -22.96 -10.05
C ASN A 102 -13.32 -24.29 -9.37
N GLN A 103 -12.26 -24.31 -8.56
CA GLN A 103 -11.79 -25.46 -7.80
C GLN A 103 -11.80 -25.11 -6.32
N GLU A 104 -12.90 -25.53 -5.70
CA GLU A 104 -13.19 -25.77 -4.28
C GLU A 104 -13.30 -24.58 -3.30
N PRO A 105 -14.34 -24.57 -2.44
CA PRO A 105 -14.52 -23.56 -1.41
C PRO A 105 -13.65 -23.90 -0.19
N GLU A 106 -12.54 -23.19 -0.01
CA GLU A 106 -11.97 -23.06 1.33
C GLU A 106 -12.97 -22.25 2.17
N LYS A 107 -13.71 -22.96 3.04
CA LYS A 107 -14.58 -22.40 4.07
C LYS A 107 -13.73 -21.53 4.99
N CYS A 108 -13.77 -20.21 4.78
CA CYS A 108 -13.64 -19.29 5.89
C CYS A 108 -15.06 -19.11 6.44
N VAL A 109 -15.31 -19.67 7.62
CA VAL A 109 -16.57 -19.49 8.33
C VAL A 109 -16.59 -18.03 8.79
N ASP A 110 -17.42 -17.20 8.17
CA ASP A 110 -18.25 -16.21 8.87
C ASP A 110 -19.30 -15.58 7.94
N ILE A 111 -20.57 -15.88 8.29
CA ILE A 111 -21.82 -15.10 8.21
C ILE A 111 -22.31 -14.60 6.83
N TYR A 112 -23.47 -15.15 6.44
CA TYR A 112 -24.38 -14.82 5.33
C TYR A 112 -24.37 -13.36 4.84
N GLU A 113 -24.02 -13.13 3.56
CA GLU A 113 -24.64 -12.10 2.73
C GLU A 113 -25.19 -12.75 1.43
N PRO A 114 -26.45 -12.47 1.04
CA PRO A 114 -27.08 -13.09 -0.13
C PRO A 114 -26.47 -12.60 -1.45
N GLU A 115 -26.47 -13.50 -2.43
CA GLU A 115 -25.76 -13.46 -3.72
C GLU A 115 -26.18 -12.36 -4.72
N SER A 116 -26.95 -11.33 -4.31
CA SER A 116 -27.55 -10.35 -5.23
C SER A 116 -26.86 -8.98 -5.31
N GLN A 117 -25.83 -8.68 -4.50
CA GLN A 117 -25.14 -7.37 -4.51
C GLN A 117 -23.80 -7.32 -5.27
N THR A 118 -23.39 -8.41 -5.91
CA THR A 118 -22.01 -8.60 -6.39
C THR A 118 -21.57 -7.72 -7.57
N ARG A 119 -22.50 -7.16 -8.37
CA ARG A 119 -22.14 -6.33 -9.55
C ARG A 119 -21.77 -4.87 -9.23
N GLN A 120 -22.22 -4.31 -8.11
CA GLN A 120 -21.95 -2.90 -7.78
C GLN A 120 -20.57 -2.66 -7.15
N ARG A 121 -19.87 -3.73 -6.73
CA ARG A 121 -18.61 -3.63 -5.99
C ARG A 121 -17.36 -3.80 -6.85
N LEU A 122 -17.47 -3.87 -8.19
CA LEU A 122 -16.34 -4.05 -9.09
C LEU A 122 -16.12 -2.81 -9.96
N ILE A 123 -14.87 -2.36 -10.04
CA ILE A 123 -14.44 -1.31 -10.95
C ILE A 123 -13.47 -1.92 -11.95
N THR A 124 -13.73 -1.67 -13.24
CA THR A 124 -12.86 -2.09 -14.34
C THR A 124 -11.76 -1.04 -14.54
N LEU A 125 -10.51 -1.48 -14.56
CA LEU A 125 -9.33 -0.66 -14.82
C LEU A 125 -9.10 -0.50 -16.33
N THR A 126 -8.21 0.42 -16.72
CA THR A 126 -7.89 0.71 -18.12
C THR A 126 -7.28 -0.48 -18.87
N ASP A 127 -6.69 -1.44 -18.16
CA ASP A 127 -6.16 -2.70 -18.72
C ASP A 127 -7.16 -3.86 -18.71
N ASN A 128 -8.45 -3.58 -18.47
CA ASN A 128 -9.54 -4.55 -18.28
C ASN A 128 -9.43 -5.44 -17.04
N SER A 129 -8.39 -5.29 -16.21
CA SER A 129 -8.38 -5.94 -14.91
C SER A 129 -9.38 -5.28 -13.96
N LYS A 130 -9.72 -5.95 -12.86
CA LYS A 130 -10.77 -5.49 -11.94
C LYS A 130 -10.21 -5.24 -10.54
N ILE A 131 -10.80 -4.27 -9.86
CA ILE A 131 -10.63 -4.03 -8.41
C ILE A 131 -11.98 -4.13 -7.72
N VAL A 132 -11.96 -4.55 -6.46
CA VAL A 132 -13.13 -4.67 -5.60
C VAL A 132 -13.17 -3.48 -4.64
N ILE A 133 -14.33 -2.86 -4.50
CA ILE A 133 -14.61 -1.85 -3.47
C ILE A 133 -14.78 -2.57 -2.12
N ARG A 134 -13.99 -2.17 -1.11
CA ARG A 134 -14.12 -2.70 0.25
C ARG A 134 -15.35 -2.11 0.94
N ASN A 135 -16.03 -2.94 1.73
CA ASN A 135 -17.11 -2.47 2.60
C ASN A 135 -16.59 -1.61 3.76
N VAL A 136 -15.42 -1.97 4.28
CA VAL A 136 -14.73 -1.27 5.36
C VAL A 136 -13.34 -0.89 4.87
N PRO A 137 -12.93 0.40 4.97
CA PRO A 137 -11.58 0.82 4.62
C PRO A 137 -10.53 0.00 5.37
N ALA A 138 -9.53 -0.48 4.63
CA ALA A 138 -8.39 -1.19 5.22
C ALA A 138 -7.48 -0.21 5.97
N VAL A 139 -6.79 -0.71 7.00
CA VAL A 139 -5.63 -0.01 7.55
C VAL A 139 -4.49 -0.17 6.57
N VAL A 140 -3.86 0.93 6.17
CA VAL A 140 -2.66 0.87 5.31
C VAL A 140 -1.43 0.92 6.19
N CYS A 141 -0.56 -0.06 5.98
CA CYS A 141 0.68 -0.28 6.69
C CYS A 141 1.83 0.01 5.70
N VAL A 142 2.77 0.90 6.03
CA VAL A 142 3.86 1.33 5.13
C VAL A 142 5.24 1.03 5.74
N PRO A 143 6.29 0.89 4.90
CA PRO A 143 7.67 0.90 5.38
C PRO A 143 7.94 2.15 6.24
N TYR A 144 8.66 1.95 7.34
CA TYR A 144 9.09 3.04 8.19
C TYR A 144 10.42 3.60 7.70
N PHE A 145 10.47 4.91 7.46
CA PHE A 145 11.68 5.66 7.13
C PHE A 145 11.79 6.82 8.12
N VAL A 146 13.01 7.20 8.48
CA VAL A 146 13.25 8.29 9.42
C VAL A 146 13.90 9.44 8.64
N ALA A 147 13.31 10.63 8.72
CA ALA A 147 13.76 11.79 7.95
C ALA A 147 15.23 12.19 8.22
N SER A 148 15.74 11.94 9.42
CA SER A 148 17.11 12.28 9.81
C SER A 148 18.16 11.28 9.31
N SER A 149 17.82 10.00 9.16
CA SER A 149 18.74 8.95 8.71
C SER A 149 18.58 8.56 7.25
N ASP A 150 17.37 8.66 6.71
CA ASP A 150 17.02 8.29 5.34
C ASP A 150 16.03 9.31 4.73
N PRO A 151 16.46 10.57 4.53
CA PRO A 151 15.58 11.64 4.07
C PRO A 151 14.99 11.34 2.70
N GLU A 152 15.78 10.76 1.79
CA GLU A 152 15.35 10.53 0.42
C GLU A 152 14.19 9.52 0.35
N ASN A 153 14.28 8.37 1.02
CA ASN A 153 13.15 7.42 1.04
C ASN A 153 11.99 7.92 1.91
N TYR A 154 12.27 8.73 2.95
CA TYR A 154 11.23 9.35 3.75
C TYR A 154 10.33 10.27 2.91
N TYR A 155 10.90 11.28 2.24
CA TYR A 155 10.12 12.22 1.43
C TYR A 155 9.50 11.55 0.21
N TYR A 156 10.23 10.60 -0.42
CA TYR A 156 9.69 9.81 -1.52
C TYR A 156 8.45 9.00 -1.09
N SER A 157 8.50 8.37 0.08
CA SER A 157 7.38 7.63 0.64
C SER A 157 6.17 8.52 0.89
N LEU A 158 6.37 9.77 1.34
CA LEU A 158 5.29 10.74 1.51
C LEU A 158 4.68 11.16 0.16
N LEU A 159 5.50 11.49 -0.84
CA LEU A 159 5.04 11.82 -2.18
C LEU A 159 4.16 10.69 -2.73
N LEU A 160 4.66 9.46 -2.70
CA LEU A 160 3.95 8.30 -3.23
C LEU A 160 2.63 8.02 -2.51
N GLN A 161 2.53 8.29 -1.21
CA GLN A 161 1.29 8.08 -0.44
C GLN A 161 0.23 9.13 -0.71
N TYR A 162 0.63 10.40 -0.74
CA TYR A 162 -0.29 11.54 -0.58
C TYR A 162 -0.50 12.37 -1.83
N VAL A 163 0.46 12.39 -2.77
CA VAL A 163 0.30 13.08 -4.06
C VAL A 163 -0.51 12.18 -4.99
N PRO A 164 -1.63 12.64 -5.55
CA PRO A 164 -2.27 11.93 -6.65
C PRO A 164 -1.37 11.97 -7.89
N PHE A 165 -1.16 10.81 -8.53
CA PHE A 165 -0.31 10.70 -9.73
C PHE A 165 -0.88 9.67 -10.71
N ARG A 166 -0.66 9.86 -12.02
CA ARG A 166 -1.04 8.86 -13.03
C ARG A 166 0.12 7.93 -13.37
N ASN A 167 1.33 8.47 -13.35
CA ASN A 167 2.57 7.73 -13.44
C ASN A 167 3.49 8.10 -12.28
N GLU A 168 4.07 7.11 -11.62
CA GLU A 168 4.95 7.34 -10.48
C GLU A 168 6.16 8.24 -10.78
N SER A 169 6.67 8.24 -12.03
CA SER A 169 7.78 9.12 -12.42
C SER A 169 7.45 10.61 -12.31
N GLU A 170 6.16 10.97 -12.38
CA GLU A 170 5.67 12.36 -12.22
C GLU A 170 6.02 12.93 -10.84
N LEU A 171 6.23 12.08 -9.83
CA LEU A 171 6.48 12.50 -8.46
C LEU A 171 7.79 13.28 -8.31
N ILE A 172 8.78 13.02 -9.16
CA ILE A 172 10.13 13.60 -9.05
C ILE A 172 10.70 14.12 -10.37
N VAL A 173 9.96 14.08 -11.48
CA VAL A 173 10.48 14.36 -12.83
C VAL A 173 11.20 15.71 -12.97
N ASP A 174 10.72 16.75 -12.28
CA ASP A 174 11.26 18.11 -12.35
C ASP A 174 12.18 18.48 -11.17
N TYR A 175 12.62 17.49 -10.37
CA TYR A 175 13.35 17.73 -9.13
C TYR A 175 14.52 16.77 -8.96
N ASP A 176 15.62 17.29 -8.41
CA ASP A 176 16.83 16.48 -8.16
C ASP A 176 16.62 15.47 -7.01
N THR A 177 15.75 15.80 -6.04
CA THR A 177 15.49 14.96 -4.87
C THR A 177 14.00 14.87 -4.55
N ALA A 178 13.62 13.78 -3.88
CA ALA A 178 12.24 13.62 -3.40
C ALA A 178 11.87 14.71 -2.36
N ARG A 179 12.87 15.20 -1.61
CA ARG A 179 12.69 16.28 -0.65
C ARG A 179 12.25 17.57 -1.34
N ASP A 180 12.93 17.97 -2.41
CA ASP A 180 12.65 19.23 -3.08
C ASP A 180 11.26 19.21 -3.73
N SER A 181 10.90 18.09 -4.37
CA SER A 181 9.55 17.87 -4.90
C SER A 181 8.49 17.97 -3.80
N PHE A 182 8.73 17.32 -2.65
CA PHE A 182 7.79 17.35 -1.54
C PHE A 182 7.60 18.76 -0.98
N LEU A 183 8.68 19.51 -0.75
CA LEU A 183 8.61 20.86 -0.19
C LEU A 183 7.80 21.82 -1.08
N VAL A 184 7.92 21.70 -2.40
CA VAL A 184 7.13 22.52 -3.35
C VAL A 184 5.64 22.15 -3.32
N LYS A 185 5.31 20.87 -3.10
CA LYS A 185 3.93 20.37 -3.08
C LYS A 185 3.29 20.42 -1.69
N GLU A 186 4.07 20.71 -0.65
CA GLU A 186 3.66 20.53 0.74
C GLU A 186 2.45 21.40 1.10
N SER A 187 2.42 22.68 0.73
CA SER A 187 1.29 23.58 1.03
C SER A 187 -0.03 23.05 0.50
N ASP A 188 -0.01 22.59 -0.74
CA ASP A 188 -1.20 22.14 -1.46
C ASP A 188 -1.67 20.80 -0.91
N LEU A 189 -0.74 19.91 -0.59
CA LEU A 189 -1.05 18.64 0.07
C LEU A 189 -1.67 18.84 1.44
N ARG A 190 -1.19 19.80 2.23
CA ARG A 190 -1.78 20.12 3.54
C ARG A 190 -3.20 20.66 3.40
N ALA A 191 -3.47 21.46 2.37
CA ALA A 191 -4.79 22.01 2.11
C ALA A 191 -5.79 20.97 1.61
N THR A 192 -5.32 19.97 0.85
CA THR A 192 -6.19 19.01 0.13
C THR A 192 -6.27 17.63 0.79
N ASN A 193 -5.28 17.24 1.61
CA ASN A 193 -5.18 15.90 2.15
C ASN A 193 -5.11 15.90 3.69
N ALA A 194 -6.28 15.79 4.33
CA ALA A 194 -6.39 15.74 5.79
C ALA A 194 -5.62 14.57 6.44
N ARG A 195 -5.31 13.49 5.70
CA ARG A 195 -4.58 12.33 6.24
C ARG A 195 -3.09 12.60 6.39
N LEU A 196 -2.51 13.51 5.60
CA LEU A 196 -1.09 13.87 5.70
C LEU A 196 -0.76 14.40 7.10
N GLU A 197 -1.55 15.36 7.60
CA GLU A 197 -1.33 15.95 8.93
C GLU A 197 -1.54 14.93 10.06
N ILE A 198 -2.55 14.06 9.94
CA ILE A 198 -2.78 12.98 10.91
C ILE A 198 -1.56 12.06 11.00
N PHE A 199 -0.95 11.71 9.87
CA PHE A 199 0.22 10.84 9.84
C PHE A 199 1.45 11.53 10.43
N ARG A 200 1.70 12.80 10.09
CA ARG A 200 2.84 13.55 10.64
C ARG A 200 2.75 13.75 12.15
N GLU A 201 1.55 14.03 12.65
CA GLU A 201 1.35 14.14 14.10
C GLU A 201 1.57 12.79 14.78
N ARG A 202 1.16 11.67 14.17
CA ARG A 202 1.47 10.32 14.68
C ARG A 202 2.97 10.03 14.70
N ASP A 203 3.70 10.36 13.64
CA ASP A 203 5.15 10.19 13.59
C ASP A 203 5.83 11.02 14.69
N ARG A 204 5.41 12.27 14.88
CA ARG A 204 5.91 13.13 15.96
C ARG A 204 5.62 12.53 17.35
N GLN A 205 4.43 11.96 17.55
CA GLN A 205 4.08 11.29 18.80
C GLN A 205 4.93 10.04 19.04
N LEU A 206 5.18 9.25 17.99
CA LEU A 206 6.05 8.07 18.05
C LEU A 206 7.49 8.44 18.36
N GLU A 207 8.07 9.42 17.66
CA GLU A 207 9.42 9.92 17.94
C GLU A 207 9.53 10.44 19.37
N ASN A 208 8.56 11.23 19.83
CA ASN A 208 8.53 11.72 21.21
C ASN A 208 8.42 10.58 22.23
N ALA A 209 7.64 9.54 21.95
CA ALA A 209 7.51 8.37 22.81
C ALA A 209 8.84 7.58 22.87
N LEU A 210 9.47 7.35 21.73
CA LEU A 210 10.78 6.68 21.65
C LEU A 210 11.85 7.46 22.42
N ASN A 211 11.92 8.78 22.23
CA ASN A 211 12.86 9.65 22.94
C ASN A 211 12.65 9.58 24.46
N LYS A 212 11.39 9.56 24.94
CA LYS A 212 11.09 9.37 26.37
C LYS A 212 11.54 8.00 26.88
N ILE A 213 11.32 6.93 26.12
CA ILE A 213 11.76 5.58 26.50
C ILE A 213 13.29 5.51 26.58
N HIS A 214 14.01 6.12 25.64
CA HIS A 214 15.46 6.19 25.67
C HIS A 214 15.97 6.97 26.89
N ALA A 215 15.35 8.12 27.22
CA ALA A 215 15.71 8.92 28.38
C ALA A 215 15.41 8.22 29.73
N LEU A 216 14.45 7.28 29.76
CA LEU A 216 14.14 6.48 30.96
C LEU A 216 15.13 5.32 31.17
N LYS A 217 15.90 4.94 30.14
CA LYS A 217 16.88 3.85 30.17
C LYS A 217 18.32 4.33 30.37
N SER A 218 18.56 5.63 30.33
CA SER A 218 19.84 6.31 30.59
C SER A 218 19.90 6.82 32.03
#